data_AF-A0A7V0ZJJ6-F1
#
_entry.id   AF-A0A7V0ZJJ6-F1
#
_cell.length_a   1.000
_cell.length_b   1.000
_cell.length_c   1.000
_cell.angle_alpha   90.00
_cell.angle_beta   90.00
_cell.angle_gamma   90.00
#
_symmetry.space_group_name_H-M   'P 1'
#
loop_
_entity.id
_entity.type
_entity.pdbx_description
1 polymer ?
#
loop_
_entity_poly.entity_id
_entity_poly.type
_entity_poly.pdbx_seq_one_letter_code
_entity_poly.pdbx_strand_id
1 'polypeptide(L)'
;MSILAKTARVGAFAALLGAISSGAGAMTTEDFLAWLEANQKATPEFTEGEVITHDKSDKIRPFVPPGYQDEMIFDGMEVTIKDAGDISPADVYKEATAKHRGSVVLADDGAIENYVAGQPFDPATLVPGDADSGLKMAWNFTYRWQHEGLQATAHWIWVRKGGSHDKHEIMKSKFADL
;
A
#
# COMPACT_ATOMS: atom_id res chain seq x y z
N MET A 1 -37.33 29.02 18.63
CA MET A 1 -36.16 29.12 19.53
C MET A 1 -35.34 27.85 19.32
N SER A 2 -34.07 28.05 18.97
CA SER A 2 -33.05 27.11 18.50
C SER A 2 -32.86 25.85 19.35
N ILE A 3 -32.74 24.68 18.70
CA ILE A 3 -31.65 23.71 18.94
C ILE A 3 -31.35 22.97 17.62
N LEU A 4 -30.46 23.54 16.80
CA LEU A 4 -29.82 22.86 15.67
C LEU A 4 -28.36 22.64 16.05
N ALA A 5 -28.03 21.50 16.67
CA ALA A 5 -26.64 21.10 16.90
C ALA A 5 -26.24 20.09 15.83
N LYS A 6 -25.49 20.60 14.85
CA LYS A 6 -24.81 19.85 13.78
C LYS A 6 -24.03 18.68 14.39
N THR A 7 -24.43 17.46 14.08
CA THR A 7 -23.59 16.27 14.29
C THR A 7 -22.57 16.23 13.15
N ALA A 8 -21.39 16.77 13.40
CA ALA A 8 -20.23 16.54 12.56
C ALA A 8 -19.87 15.05 12.66
N ARG A 9 -20.20 14.27 11.62
CA ARG A 9 -19.68 12.92 11.46
C ARG A 9 -18.25 13.05 10.94
N VAL A 10 -17.29 13.02 11.86
CA VAL A 10 -15.90 12.74 11.54
C VAL A 10 -15.81 11.27 11.16
N GLY A 11 -15.95 10.99 9.86
CA GLY A 11 -15.67 9.68 9.30
C GLY A 11 -14.15 9.50 9.26
N ALA A 12 -13.59 8.94 10.32
CA ALA A 12 -12.21 8.46 10.31
C ALA A 12 -12.13 7.20 9.43
N PHE A 13 -11.89 7.37 8.13
CA PHE A 13 -11.41 6.30 7.28
C PHE A 13 -9.89 6.30 7.34
N ALA A 14 -9.36 5.53 8.29
CA ALA A 14 -7.96 5.14 8.32
C ALA A 14 -7.67 4.40 7.00
N ALA A 15 -6.75 4.97 6.21
CA ALA A 15 -6.24 4.35 5.01
C ALA A 15 -5.76 2.92 5.33
N LEU A 16 -6.13 1.98 4.46
CA LEU A 16 -5.82 0.56 4.55
C LEU A 16 -4.34 0.29 4.19
N LEU A 17 -3.44 0.89 4.96
CA LEU A 17 -2.03 0.51 5.18
C LEU A 17 -1.76 0.50 6.69
N GLY A 18 -2.76 0.07 7.47
CA GLY A 18 -2.71 -0.01 8.92
C GLY A 18 -2.57 -1.46 9.40
N ALA A 19 -1.39 -2.05 9.20
CA ALA A 19 -0.73 -3.02 10.08
C ALA A 19 0.20 -3.91 9.25
N ILE A 20 1.51 -3.64 9.31
CA ILE A 20 2.47 -4.51 10.01
C ILE A 20 3.65 -3.63 10.47
N SER A 21 3.53 -2.93 11.58
CA SER A 21 4.70 -2.48 12.35
C SER A 21 4.51 -3.01 13.75
N SER A 22 5.42 -3.86 14.20
CA SER A 22 5.39 -4.44 15.54
C SER A 22 6.26 -3.64 16.51
N GLY A 23 6.50 -2.35 16.22
CA GLY A 23 7.27 -1.46 17.07
C GLY A 23 6.48 -0.89 18.26
N ALA A 24 7.11 -0.87 19.43
CA ALA A 24 6.61 -0.21 20.63
C ALA A 24 6.73 1.32 20.47
N GLY A 25 5.77 1.89 19.75
CA GLY A 25 5.64 3.31 19.44
C GLY A 25 4.86 3.41 18.15
N ALA A 26 3.52 3.46 18.22
CA ALA A 26 2.69 3.50 17.03
C ALA A 26 3.04 4.76 16.23
N MET A 27 3.77 4.59 15.12
CA MET A 27 4.10 5.65 14.18
C MET A 27 2.84 6.46 13.87
N THR A 28 2.86 7.76 14.13
CA THR A 28 1.70 8.62 13.85
C THR A 28 1.65 8.98 12.36
N THR A 29 0.51 9.49 11.91
CA THR A 29 0.39 10.02 10.53
C THR A 29 1.35 11.18 10.33
N GLU A 30 1.50 12.02 11.35
CA GLU A 30 2.38 13.18 11.38
C GLU A 30 3.85 12.76 11.24
N ASP A 31 4.29 11.72 11.97
CA ASP A 31 5.64 11.18 11.86
C ASP A 31 5.92 10.66 10.44
N PHE A 32 4.93 9.99 9.83
CA PHE A 32 5.05 9.48 8.46
C PHE A 32 5.15 10.59 7.44
N LEU A 33 4.30 11.61 7.55
CA LEU A 33 4.31 12.75 6.65
C LEU A 33 5.62 13.54 6.76
N ALA A 34 6.16 13.71 7.98
CA ALA A 34 7.45 14.36 8.19
C ALA A 34 8.60 13.55 7.54
N TRP A 35 8.62 12.23 7.70
CA TRP A 35 9.58 11.37 7.01
C TRP A 35 9.42 11.45 5.49
N LEU A 36 8.18 11.38 4.97
CA LEU A 36 7.92 11.43 3.54
C LEU A 36 8.39 12.78 2.96
N GLU A 37 8.09 13.89 3.61
CA GLU A 37 8.53 15.22 3.16
C GLU A 37 10.06 15.30 3.05
N ALA A 38 10.76 14.78 4.07
CA ALA A 38 12.22 14.78 4.12
C ALA A 38 12.87 13.87 3.05
N ASN A 39 12.20 12.79 2.66
CA ASN A 39 12.82 11.72 1.85
C ASN A 39 12.21 11.52 0.45
N GLN A 40 11.05 12.11 0.12
CA GLN A 40 10.37 11.91 -1.18
C GLN A 40 11.17 12.35 -2.42
N LYS A 41 12.25 13.12 -2.22
CA LYS A 41 13.17 13.56 -3.28
C LYS A 41 14.48 12.77 -3.32
N ALA A 42 14.65 11.78 -2.43
CA ALA A 42 15.83 10.95 -2.41
C ALA A 42 15.93 10.17 -3.73
N THR A 43 17.13 10.18 -4.31
CA THR A 43 17.45 9.37 -5.50
C THR A 43 18.35 8.22 -5.09
N PRO A 44 18.11 6.99 -5.54
CA PRO A 44 18.94 5.86 -5.17
C PRO A 44 20.35 5.99 -5.80
N GLU A 45 21.37 6.05 -4.96
CA GLU A 45 22.79 6.04 -5.35
C GLU A 45 23.37 4.63 -5.24
N PHE A 46 22.64 3.65 -5.76
CA PHE A 46 23.01 2.23 -5.71
C PHE A 46 23.73 1.81 -6.97
N THR A 47 24.72 0.92 -6.83
CA THR A 47 25.38 0.29 -7.99
C THR A 47 24.88 -1.14 -8.15
N GLU A 48 24.71 -1.60 -9.39
CA GLU A 48 24.37 -3.01 -9.65
C GLU A 48 25.44 -3.94 -9.05
N GLY A 49 24.99 -4.97 -8.33
CA GLY A 49 25.86 -5.90 -7.60
C GLY A 49 26.38 -5.37 -6.26
N GLU A 50 26.04 -4.13 -5.87
CA GLU A 50 26.35 -3.61 -4.54
C GLU A 50 25.60 -4.43 -3.47
N VAL A 51 26.30 -4.80 -2.40
CA VAL A 51 25.71 -5.40 -1.20
C VAL A 51 25.65 -4.34 -0.11
N ILE A 52 24.43 -3.97 0.30
CA ILE A 52 24.17 -3.05 1.40
C ILE A 52 23.94 -3.87 2.66
N THR A 53 24.86 -3.72 3.60
CA THR A 53 24.86 -4.32 4.94
C THR A 53 24.34 -3.32 5.98
N HIS A 54 24.08 -3.79 7.21
CA HIS A 54 23.50 -2.95 8.27
C HIS A 54 24.32 -1.66 8.56
N ASP A 55 25.66 -1.74 8.50
CA ASP A 55 26.57 -0.59 8.67
C ASP A 55 26.43 0.49 7.59
N LYS A 56 25.78 0.16 6.46
CA LYS A 56 25.46 1.08 5.36
C LYS A 56 23.97 1.38 5.25
N SER A 57 23.20 1.08 6.30
CA SER A 57 21.73 1.21 6.29
C SER A 57 21.23 2.62 6.02
N ASP A 58 22.01 3.66 6.29
CA ASP A 58 21.66 5.04 5.96
C ASP A 58 21.39 5.24 4.46
N LYS A 59 21.99 4.42 3.59
CA LYS A 59 21.71 4.44 2.14
C LYS A 59 20.27 4.03 1.81
N ILE A 60 19.63 3.19 2.64
CA ILE A 60 18.29 2.63 2.37
C ILE A 60 17.19 3.25 3.24
N ARG A 61 17.52 3.87 4.39
CA ARG A 61 16.55 4.53 5.28
C ARG A 61 15.63 5.55 4.61
N PRO A 62 16.08 6.36 3.63
CA PRO A 62 15.19 7.27 2.91
C PRO A 62 14.10 6.55 2.10
N PHE A 63 14.28 5.27 1.80
CA PHE A 63 13.38 4.47 0.97
C PHE A 63 12.52 3.49 1.78
N VAL A 64 12.79 3.34 3.09
CA VAL A 64 12.06 2.45 4.00
C VAL A 64 11.25 3.29 5.00
N PRO A 65 9.91 3.22 4.99
CA PRO A 65 9.10 3.95 5.94
C PRO A 65 9.48 3.60 7.39
N PRO A 66 9.51 4.57 8.33
CA PRO A 66 10.00 4.36 9.69
C PRO A 66 9.37 3.18 10.43
N GLY A 67 8.07 2.93 10.23
CA GLY A 67 7.38 1.79 10.82
C GLY A 67 7.86 0.41 10.37
N TYR A 68 8.67 0.33 9.31
CA TYR A 68 9.27 -0.91 8.82
C TYR A 68 10.79 -0.95 9.02
N GLN A 69 11.40 0.12 9.52
CA GLN A 69 12.85 0.19 9.60
C GLN A 69 13.41 -0.84 10.57
N ASP A 70 12.76 -1.08 11.72
CA ASP A 70 13.24 -2.08 12.69
C ASP A 70 13.18 -3.51 12.12
N GLU A 71 12.17 -3.82 11.31
CA GLU A 71 12.02 -5.13 10.68
C GLU A 71 12.87 -5.33 9.42
N MET A 72 13.15 -4.26 8.67
CA MET A 72 13.89 -4.33 7.40
C MET A 72 15.37 -3.96 7.52
N ILE A 73 15.75 -3.25 8.59
CA ILE A 73 17.09 -2.73 8.84
C ILE A 73 17.58 -3.29 10.17
N PHE A 74 18.17 -4.48 10.11
CA PHE A 74 18.59 -5.25 11.28
C PHE A 74 20.03 -5.76 11.14
N ASP A 75 20.66 -6.07 12.27
CA ASP A 75 22.00 -6.67 12.29
C ASP A 75 22.03 -7.99 11.52
N GLY A 76 22.91 -8.09 10.51
CA GLY A 76 23.02 -9.25 9.64
C GLY A 76 22.20 -9.18 8.36
N MET A 77 21.52 -8.05 8.09
CA MET A 77 20.89 -7.83 6.79
C MET A 77 21.93 -7.76 5.65
N GLU A 78 21.57 -8.31 4.49
CA GLU A 78 22.29 -8.13 3.23
C GLU A 78 21.28 -7.84 2.12
N VAL A 79 21.33 -6.64 1.55
CA VAL A 79 20.51 -6.24 0.41
C VAL A 79 21.41 -6.17 -0.82
N THR A 80 21.26 -7.14 -1.72
CA THR A 80 21.97 -7.15 -3.00
C THR A 80 21.17 -6.34 -4.02
N ILE A 81 21.79 -5.29 -4.55
CA ILE A 81 21.19 -4.42 -5.57
C ILE A 81 21.29 -5.09 -6.93
N LYS A 82 20.15 -5.13 -7.64
CA LYS A 82 20.04 -5.66 -9.00
C LYS A 82 19.34 -4.64 -9.88
N ASP A 83 19.63 -4.65 -11.17
CA ASP A 83 18.77 -4.01 -12.16
C ASP A 83 17.33 -4.53 -12.02
N ALA A 84 16.39 -3.60 -11.84
CA ALA A 84 14.98 -3.91 -11.72
C ALA A 84 14.37 -4.33 -13.08
N GLY A 85 15.03 -4.01 -14.18
CA GLY A 85 14.47 -4.16 -15.52
C GLY A 85 13.27 -3.22 -15.74
N ASP A 86 12.48 -3.51 -16.78
CA ASP A 86 11.25 -2.76 -17.04
C ASP A 86 10.09 -3.29 -16.19
N ILE A 87 9.79 -2.58 -15.11
CA ILE A 87 8.64 -2.85 -14.23
C ILE A 87 7.38 -2.06 -14.64
N SER A 88 7.37 -1.42 -15.81
CA SER A 88 6.22 -0.66 -16.29
C SER A 88 5.01 -1.56 -16.51
N PRO A 89 3.79 -0.99 -16.51
CA PRO A 89 2.59 -1.73 -16.87
C PRO A 89 2.73 -2.46 -18.20
N ALA A 90 2.16 -3.66 -18.33
CA ALA A 90 2.07 -4.32 -19.62
C ALA A 90 1.20 -3.50 -20.59
N ASP A 91 1.44 -3.64 -21.91
CA ASP A 91 0.71 -2.86 -22.92
C ASP A 91 -0.81 -3.11 -22.86
N VAL A 92 -1.24 -4.34 -22.58
CA VAL A 92 -2.67 -4.66 -22.36
C VAL A 92 -3.31 -3.81 -21.25
N TYR A 93 -2.55 -3.52 -20.17
CA TYR A 93 -3.04 -2.65 -19.09
C TYR A 93 -3.11 -1.19 -19.55
N LYS A 94 -2.09 -0.70 -20.27
CA LYS A 94 -2.06 0.67 -20.83
C LYS A 94 -3.21 0.88 -21.82
N GLU A 95 -3.42 -0.07 -22.72
CA GLU A 95 -4.48 -0.05 -23.72
C GLU A 95 -5.87 -0.08 -23.08
N ALA A 96 -6.10 -0.96 -22.11
CA ALA A 96 -7.35 -0.99 -21.36
C ALA A 96 -7.60 0.33 -20.61
N THR A 97 -6.56 0.87 -19.95
CA THR A 97 -6.61 2.17 -19.27
C THR A 97 -6.98 3.29 -20.23
N ALA A 98 -6.39 3.32 -21.43
CA ALA A 98 -6.71 4.31 -22.45
C ALA A 98 -8.15 4.16 -22.98
N LYS A 99 -8.58 2.92 -23.24
CA LYS A 99 -9.91 2.60 -23.77
C LYS A 99 -11.05 2.97 -22.81
N HIS A 100 -10.84 2.79 -21.51
CA HIS A 100 -11.86 3.01 -20.47
C HIS A 100 -11.68 4.32 -19.71
N ARG A 101 -10.77 5.21 -20.16
CA ARG A 101 -10.51 6.47 -19.49
C ARG A 101 -11.78 7.32 -19.40
N GLY A 102 -12.13 7.72 -18.18
CA GLY A 102 -13.26 8.60 -17.90
C GLY A 102 -14.64 7.93 -17.90
N SER A 103 -14.73 6.62 -18.13
CA SER A 103 -16.02 5.91 -18.02
C SER A 103 -16.37 5.53 -16.58
N VAL A 104 -15.37 5.39 -15.72
CA VAL A 104 -15.54 4.95 -14.33
C VAL A 104 -16.03 6.09 -13.46
N VAL A 105 -17.06 5.82 -12.66
CA VAL A 105 -17.69 6.79 -11.75
C VAL A 105 -17.62 6.26 -10.32
N LEU A 106 -17.48 7.16 -9.35
CA LEU A 106 -17.61 6.85 -7.92
C LEU A 106 -19.07 7.10 -7.50
N ALA A 107 -19.73 6.08 -6.96
CA ALA A 107 -21.08 6.20 -6.41
C ALA A 107 -21.07 6.82 -5.00
N ASP A 108 -22.24 7.24 -4.51
CA ASP A 108 -22.41 7.91 -3.21
C ASP A 108 -21.95 7.05 -2.01
N ASP A 109 -21.94 5.74 -2.15
CA ASP A 109 -21.48 4.79 -1.13
C ASP A 109 -19.98 4.46 -1.23
N GLY A 110 -19.28 5.06 -2.20
CA GLY A 110 -17.87 4.84 -2.46
C GLY A 110 -17.56 3.64 -3.36
N ALA A 111 -18.56 2.92 -3.88
CA ALA A 111 -18.36 1.90 -4.91
C ALA A 111 -17.99 2.54 -6.25
N ILE A 112 -17.36 1.76 -7.14
CA ILE A 112 -17.13 2.17 -8.53
C ILE A 112 -18.15 1.55 -9.48
N GLU A 113 -18.61 2.34 -10.43
CA GLU A 113 -19.51 1.92 -11.50
C GLU A 113 -18.78 1.99 -12.86
N ASN A 114 -19.24 1.17 -13.81
CA ASN A 114 -18.71 1.11 -15.19
C ASN A 114 -17.22 0.76 -15.32
N TYR A 115 -16.61 0.20 -14.26
CA TYR A 115 -15.25 -0.31 -14.32
C TYR A 115 -15.20 -1.63 -15.11
N VAL A 116 -14.24 -1.72 -16.04
CA VAL A 116 -14.01 -2.91 -16.86
C VAL A 116 -12.60 -3.44 -16.67
N ALA A 117 -11.58 -2.62 -16.95
CA ALA A 117 -10.18 -2.97 -16.83
C ALA A 117 -9.28 -1.72 -16.86
N GLY A 118 -8.00 -1.88 -16.48
CA GLY A 118 -7.01 -0.81 -16.48
C GLY A 118 -7.04 0.04 -15.21
N GLN A 119 -6.45 1.24 -15.27
CA GLN A 119 -6.47 2.17 -14.15
C GLN A 119 -7.84 2.88 -14.09
N PRO A 120 -8.59 2.76 -12.97
CA PRO A 120 -9.96 3.28 -12.87
C PRO A 120 -10.07 4.80 -13.07
N PHE A 121 -9.24 5.58 -12.36
CA PHE A 121 -9.29 7.04 -12.33
C PHE A 121 -7.95 7.63 -12.75
N ASP A 122 -7.97 8.77 -13.43
CA ASP A 122 -6.75 9.47 -13.84
C ASP A 122 -6.05 10.11 -12.63
N PRO A 123 -4.82 9.69 -12.27
CA PRO A 123 -4.09 10.27 -11.14
C PRO A 123 -3.87 11.78 -11.25
N ALA A 124 -3.79 12.31 -12.47
CA ALA A 124 -3.58 13.75 -12.69
C ALA A 124 -4.79 14.61 -12.27
N THR A 125 -5.95 13.98 -12.07
CA THR A 125 -7.20 14.65 -11.66
C THR A 125 -7.45 14.60 -10.15
N LEU A 126 -6.61 13.88 -9.41
CA LEU A 126 -6.80 13.66 -7.97
C LEU A 126 -6.21 14.83 -7.18
N VAL A 127 -7.01 15.39 -6.26
CA VAL A 127 -6.65 16.58 -5.49
C VAL A 127 -6.45 16.22 -4.02
N PRO A 128 -5.31 16.58 -3.40
CA PRO A 128 -5.12 16.40 -1.96
C PRO A 128 -6.19 17.13 -1.14
N GLY A 129 -6.74 16.45 -0.13
CA GLY A 129 -7.79 16.98 0.74
C GLY A 129 -9.22 16.83 0.21
N ASP A 130 -9.40 16.39 -1.05
CA ASP A 130 -10.70 15.99 -1.58
C ASP A 130 -11.02 14.53 -1.19
N ALA A 131 -12.17 14.32 -0.57
CA ALA A 131 -12.58 13.01 -0.05
C ALA A 131 -12.76 11.98 -1.19
N ASP A 132 -13.34 12.41 -2.31
CA ASP A 132 -13.54 11.56 -3.48
C ASP A 132 -12.21 11.19 -4.12
N SER A 133 -11.26 12.13 -4.21
CA SER A 133 -9.91 11.85 -4.69
C SER A 133 -9.19 10.81 -3.84
N GLY A 134 -9.39 10.82 -2.51
CA GLY A 134 -8.90 9.77 -1.62
C GLY A 134 -9.49 8.39 -1.93
N LEU A 135 -10.81 8.30 -2.12
CA LEU A 135 -11.48 7.05 -2.49
C LEU A 135 -11.07 6.56 -3.89
N LYS A 136 -10.97 7.46 -4.86
CA LYS A 136 -10.47 7.15 -6.21
C LYS A 136 -9.03 6.63 -6.18
N MET A 137 -8.18 7.18 -5.32
CA MET A 137 -6.83 6.67 -5.12
C MET A 137 -6.84 5.25 -4.52
N ALA A 138 -7.71 4.97 -3.56
CA ALA A 138 -7.86 3.63 -2.98
C ALA A 138 -8.29 2.58 -4.04
N TRP A 139 -9.20 2.96 -4.94
CA TRP A 139 -9.58 2.12 -6.08
C TRP A 139 -8.44 1.96 -7.08
N ASN A 140 -7.71 3.03 -7.40
CA ASN A 140 -6.50 2.96 -8.23
C ASN A 140 -5.46 2.01 -7.63
N PHE A 141 -5.26 2.03 -6.31
CA PHE A 141 -4.36 1.10 -5.64
C PHE A 141 -4.84 -0.36 -5.75
N THR A 142 -6.15 -0.59 -5.57
CA THR A 142 -6.77 -1.93 -5.71
C THR A 142 -6.58 -2.51 -7.11
N TYR A 143 -6.78 -1.70 -8.14
CA TYR A 143 -6.71 -2.10 -9.55
C TYR A 143 -5.40 -1.70 -10.26
N ARG A 144 -4.36 -1.37 -9.50
CA ARG A 144 -3.04 -1.02 -10.05
C ARG A 144 -2.48 -2.22 -10.82
N TRP A 145 -1.57 -1.94 -11.75
CA TRP A 145 -0.72 -2.98 -12.32
C TRP A 145 0.09 -3.66 -11.21
N GLN A 146 -0.04 -4.98 -11.08
CA GLN A 146 0.64 -5.77 -10.04
C GLN A 146 1.88 -6.50 -10.57
N HIS A 147 2.40 -6.13 -11.75
CA HIS A 147 3.50 -6.83 -12.41
C HIS A 147 3.20 -8.33 -12.61
N GLU A 148 3.92 -9.21 -11.93
CA GLU A 148 3.69 -10.67 -11.96
C GLU A 148 2.45 -11.09 -11.17
N GLY A 149 1.78 -10.15 -10.51
CA GLY A 149 0.66 -10.40 -9.61
C GLY A 149 1.11 -11.03 -8.30
N LEU A 150 0.14 -11.48 -7.52
CA LEU A 150 0.36 -12.34 -6.36
C LEU A 150 -0.20 -13.72 -6.69
N GLN A 151 0.64 -14.64 -7.18
CA GLN A 151 0.28 -16.06 -7.23
C GLN A 151 0.75 -16.71 -5.94
N ALA A 152 -0.10 -16.72 -4.92
CA ALA A 152 0.14 -17.45 -3.69
C ALA A 152 -0.84 -18.60 -3.54
N THR A 153 -0.35 -19.83 -3.39
CA THR A 153 -1.14 -20.98 -2.89
C THR A 153 -1.22 -20.95 -1.36
N ALA A 154 -1.39 -19.75 -0.78
CA ALA A 154 -1.48 -19.55 0.65
C ALA A 154 -2.85 -18.97 0.99
N HIS A 155 -3.49 -19.56 1.99
CA HIS A 155 -4.68 -18.98 2.58
C HIS A 155 -4.24 -17.98 3.64
N TRP A 156 -4.73 -16.74 3.53
CA TRP A 156 -4.43 -15.69 4.49
C TRP A 156 -5.48 -15.70 5.59
N ILE A 157 -5.05 -15.74 6.84
CA ILE A 157 -5.92 -15.56 8.01
C ILE A 157 -5.41 -14.33 8.74
N TRP A 158 -6.26 -13.31 8.82
CA TRP A 158 -5.91 -12.11 9.59
C TRP A 158 -6.10 -12.38 11.09
N VAL A 159 -4.99 -12.42 11.82
CA VAL A 159 -5.01 -12.58 13.28
C VAL A 159 -4.62 -11.27 13.93
N ARG A 160 -5.54 -10.64 14.66
CA ARG A 160 -5.24 -9.44 15.46
C ARG A 160 -4.28 -9.82 16.60
N LYS A 161 -3.50 -8.86 17.09
CA LYS A 161 -2.66 -9.04 18.30
C LYS A 161 -3.52 -9.57 19.47
N GLY A 162 -3.17 -10.75 20.00
CA GLY A 162 -3.94 -11.46 21.04
C GLY A 162 -5.08 -12.35 20.54
N GLY A 163 -5.32 -12.40 19.23
CA GLY A 163 -6.25 -13.34 18.59
C GLY A 163 -5.62 -14.71 18.35
N SER A 164 -6.46 -15.73 18.17
CA SER A 164 -6.07 -17.08 17.76
C SER A 164 -6.96 -17.54 16.60
N HIS A 165 -6.42 -18.38 15.73
CA HIS A 165 -7.10 -18.99 14.60
C HIS A 165 -7.25 -20.52 14.76
N ASP A 166 -6.91 -21.07 15.93
CA ASP A 166 -6.92 -22.52 16.20
C ASP A 166 -8.30 -23.17 15.95
N LYS A 167 -9.37 -22.36 15.99
CA LYS A 167 -10.75 -22.79 15.77
C LYS A 167 -11.28 -22.52 14.36
N HIS A 168 -10.50 -21.84 13.51
CA HIS A 168 -10.92 -21.52 12.14
C HIS A 168 -11.00 -22.80 11.30
N GLU A 169 -12.00 -22.91 10.42
CA GLU A 169 -12.28 -24.15 9.68
C GLU A 169 -11.11 -24.64 8.82
N ILE A 170 -10.28 -23.70 8.37
CA ILE A 170 -9.05 -23.98 7.64
C ILE A 170 -8.01 -24.77 8.45
N MET A 171 -8.01 -24.65 9.78
CA MET A 171 -7.14 -25.46 10.64
C MET A 171 -7.58 -26.93 10.68
N LYS A 172 -8.80 -27.23 10.19
CA LYS A 172 -9.31 -28.59 10.02
C LYS A 172 -8.90 -29.21 8.69
N SER A 173 -8.50 -28.40 7.69
CA SER A 173 -7.94 -28.93 6.45
C SER A 173 -6.46 -29.26 6.64
N LYS A 174 -6.10 -30.54 6.47
CA LYS A 174 -4.71 -30.98 6.40
C LYS A 174 -4.05 -30.39 5.15
N PHE A 175 -3.30 -29.30 5.30
CA PHE A 175 -2.21 -28.97 4.37
C PHE A 175 -0.95 -29.81 4.70
N ALA A 176 -1.13 -31.08 5.08
CA ALA A 176 -0.06 -31.95 5.54
C ALA A 176 0.83 -32.47 4.41
N ASP A 177 0.50 -32.17 3.15
CA ASP A 177 1.19 -32.72 1.97
C ASP A 177 1.61 -31.63 0.96
N LEU A 178 1.90 -30.40 1.43
CA LEU A 178 2.64 -29.40 0.65
C LEU A 178 4.06 -29.23 1.21
#